data_AF-A2EM85-F1
#
_entry.id   AF-A2EM85-F1
#
_cell.length_a   1.000
_cell.length_b   1.000
_cell.length_c   1.000
_cell.angle_alpha   90.00
_cell.angle_beta   90.00
_cell.angle_gamma   90.00
#
_symmetry.space_group_name_H-M   'P 1'
#
loop_
_entity.id
_entity.type
_entity.pdbx_description
1 polymer ?
#
loop_
_entity_poly.entity_id
_entity_poly.type
_entity_poly.pdbx_seq_one_letter_code
_entity_poly.pdbx_strand_id
1 'polypeptide(L)'
;MVAAGAGSGERVCGGDGGSLIGYSSDQDYIAYNNHANRTTGGTQTSGGIFGCETLLKGCGISGRFGIGGSGNNEKDHGPSGGGGYYGGGGVIWAGSAGGGSSFISGYEGCDAIYENSTENHIYHTGRPLHYSGKYFTDAIMIDGQSSMPSTDLKRYEIGHTGDGYALITYIGSNLIYSCLINTYFLNYFLLSNFYILIS
;
A
#
# COMPACT_ATOMS: atom_id res chain seq x y z
N MET A 1 -6.91 -5.05 3.42
CA MET A 1 -5.79 -4.14 3.13
C MET A 1 -4.84 -4.83 2.17
N VAL A 2 -4.06 -4.07 1.42
CA VAL A 2 -3.03 -4.54 0.49
C VAL A 2 -1.79 -3.71 0.78
N ALA A 3 -0.68 -4.36 1.11
CA ALA A 3 0.63 -3.71 1.20
C ALA A 3 1.31 -3.82 -0.17
N ALA A 4 1.84 -2.71 -0.68
CA ALA A 4 2.59 -2.72 -1.92
C ALA A 4 4.06 -3.12 -1.72
N GLY A 5 4.62 -3.79 -2.72
CA GLY A 5 6.05 -4.04 -2.84
C GLY A 5 6.77 -2.95 -3.63
N ALA A 6 8.07 -2.86 -3.43
CA ALA A 6 8.96 -2.06 -4.27
C ALA A 6 9.17 -2.72 -5.65
N GLY A 7 9.53 -1.93 -6.64
CA GLY A 7 10.02 -2.43 -7.93
C GLY A 7 11.41 -3.05 -7.77
N SER A 8 11.76 -4.01 -8.63
CA SER A 8 13.12 -4.53 -8.67
C SER A 8 14.05 -3.58 -9.42
N GLY A 9 15.34 -3.86 -9.33
CA GLY A 9 16.38 -3.06 -9.94
C GLY A 9 17.57 -3.89 -10.38
N GLU A 10 18.11 -3.58 -11.56
CA GLU A 10 19.39 -4.05 -12.06
C GLU A 10 20.33 -2.84 -12.11
N ARG A 11 21.39 -2.84 -11.30
CA ARG A 11 22.42 -1.78 -11.19
C ARG A 11 21.94 -0.46 -10.57
N VAL A 12 20.63 -0.23 -10.49
CA VAL A 12 19.99 0.89 -9.80
C VAL A 12 18.80 0.41 -8.97
N CYS A 13 18.47 1.11 -7.89
CA CYS A 13 17.34 0.74 -7.04
C CYS A 13 16.00 0.95 -7.75
N GLY A 14 15.05 0.06 -7.49
CA GLY A 14 13.65 0.23 -7.89
C GLY A 14 12.94 1.29 -7.07
N GLY A 15 11.77 1.72 -7.55
CA GLY A 15 10.90 2.61 -6.79
C GLY A 15 10.27 1.90 -5.60
N ASP A 16 10.26 2.54 -4.44
CA ASP A 16 9.67 2.03 -3.21
C ASP A 16 8.14 1.87 -3.31
N GLY A 17 7.60 0.94 -2.53
CA GLY A 17 6.16 0.76 -2.34
C GLY A 17 5.68 1.35 -1.01
N GLY A 18 4.43 1.07 -0.66
CA GLY A 18 3.91 1.27 0.69
C GLY A 18 2.94 2.46 0.84
N SER A 19 2.99 3.45 -0.05
CA SER A 19 2.10 4.63 -0.08
C SER A 19 0.89 4.48 -1.02
N LEU A 20 0.02 5.50 -1.06
CA LEU A 20 -1.12 5.60 -2.00
C LEU A 20 -0.69 5.56 -3.48
N ILE A 21 0.50 6.07 -3.77
CA ILE A 21 1.13 6.07 -5.08
C ILE A 21 2.51 5.48 -4.90
N GLY A 22 2.76 4.34 -5.54
CA GLY A 22 4.09 3.74 -5.55
C GLY A 22 5.11 4.70 -6.16
N TYR A 23 6.34 4.64 -5.68
CA TYR A 23 7.39 5.50 -6.20
C TYR A 23 7.79 5.03 -7.60
N SER A 24 8.04 6.02 -8.46
CA SER A 24 8.58 5.79 -9.80
C SER A 24 10.04 5.39 -9.71
N SER A 25 10.58 4.80 -10.78
CA SER A 25 12.00 4.48 -10.80
C SER A 25 12.86 5.71 -11.07
N ASP A 26 13.99 5.82 -10.37
CA ASP A 26 15.02 6.84 -10.59
C ASP A 26 15.96 6.46 -11.75
N GLN A 27 15.40 6.08 -12.91
CA GLN A 27 16.20 5.75 -14.08
C GLN A 27 16.98 6.99 -14.58
N ASP A 28 18.30 6.96 -14.36
CA ASP A 28 19.38 7.63 -15.11
C ASP A 28 20.57 6.65 -15.31
N TYR A 29 20.31 5.36 -15.56
CA TYR A 29 21.38 4.41 -15.90
C TYR A 29 21.82 4.58 -17.36
N ILE A 30 22.79 5.48 -17.58
CA ILE A 30 23.40 5.74 -18.89
C ILE A 30 24.60 4.80 -19.08
N ALA A 31 24.36 3.51 -19.36
CA ALA A 31 25.41 2.69 -19.96
C ALA A 31 25.21 2.69 -21.47
N TYR A 32 26.25 3.09 -22.22
CA TYR A 32 26.31 3.05 -23.69
C TYR A 32 25.35 3.99 -24.46
N ASN A 33 24.98 5.16 -23.92
CA ASN A 33 24.01 6.09 -24.53
C ASN A 33 22.58 5.53 -24.65
N ASN A 34 22.22 4.56 -23.81
CA ASN A 34 20.89 3.97 -23.81
C ASN A 34 20.02 4.65 -22.75
N HIS A 35 18.92 5.24 -23.19
CA HIS A 35 17.93 5.81 -22.30
C HIS A 35 16.76 4.83 -22.22
N ALA A 36 16.64 4.12 -21.10
CA ALA A 36 15.37 3.54 -20.75
C ALA A 36 14.49 4.63 -20.12
N ASN A 37 13.26 4.79 -20.61
CA ASN A 37 12.32 5.72 -19.98
C ASN A 37 12.01 5.27 -18.55
N ARG A 38 11.89 6.25 -17.63
CA ARG A 38 11.47 6.00 -16.24
C ARG A 38 10.17 5.23 -16.20
N THR A 39 10.11 4.23 -15.33
CA THR A 39 8.87 3.53 -15.03
C THR A 39 8.13 4.27 -13.93
N THR A 40 6.80 4.26 -13.95
CA THR A 40 6.03 4.89 -12.86
C THR A 40 5.58 3.84 -11.85
N GLY A 41 5.32 4.28 -10.62
CA GLY A 41 4.62 3.44 -9.66
C GLY A 41 3.12 3.34 -9.94
N GLY A 42 2.48 2.36 -9.30
CA GLY A 42 1.03 2.19 -9.34
C GLY A 42 0.31 3.28 -8.55
N THR A 43 -0.93 3.59 -8.92
CA THR A 43 -1.80 4.55 -8.24
C THR A 43 -3.01 3.85 -7.62
N GLN A 44 -4.01 4.59 -7.14
CA GLN A 44 -5.27 3.99 -6.68
C GLN A 44 -6.20 3.57 -7.82
N THR A 45 -5.93 3.99 -9.06
CA THR A 45 -6.83 3.77 -10.21
C THR A 45 -6.15 3.17 -11.43
N SER A 46 -4.82 3.08 -11.44
CA SER A 46 -4.06 2.58 -12.58
C SER A 46 -2.75 1.93 -12.17
N GLY A 47 -2.32 0.95 -12.97
CA GLY A 47 -0.97 0.40 -12.89
C GLY A 47 0.08 1.40 -13.32
N GLY A 48 1.31 1.18 -12.87
CA GLY A 48 2.47 1.95 -13.28
C GLY A 48 2.84 1.69 -14.73
N ILE A 49 3.30 2.74 -15.41
CA ILE A 49 3.66 2.71 -16.83
C ILE A 49 5.05 2.09 -16.99
N PHE A 50 5.19 1.18 -17.96
CA PHE A 50 6.46 0.54 -18.28
C PHE A 50 7.49 1.50 -18.89
N GLY A 51 8.75 1.07 -18.83
CA GLY A 51 9.87 1.71 -19.50
C GLY A 51 10.19 1.02 -20.83
N CYS A 52 10.73 1.77 -21.78
CA CYS A 52 11.25 1.23 -23.04
C CYS A 52 12.72 1.58 -23.20
N GLU A 53 13.50 0.66 -23.74
CA GLU A 53 14.90 0.86 -24.11
C GLU A 53 14.99 1.16 -25.62
N THR A 54 15.67 2.25 -25.96
CA THR A 54 15.68 2.83 -27.31
C THR A 54 16.56 2.11 -28.33
N LEU A 55 17.68 1.49 -27.90
CA LEU A 55 18.66 0.87 -28.80
C LEU A 55 18.20 -0.49 -29.33
N LEU A 56 17.63 -1.29 -28.44
CA LEU A 56 17.15 -2.65 -28.65
C LEU A 56 15.64 -2.66 -28.96
N LYS A 57 14.99 -1.48 -28.96
CA LYS A 57 13.59 -1.24 -29.36
C LYS A 57 12.60 -2.18 -28.68
N GLY A 58 12.72 -2.31 -27.36
CA GLY A 58 11.79 -3.11 -26.59
C GLY A 58 11.26 -2.36 -25.38
N CYS A 59 10.15 -2.84 -24.85
CA CYS A 59 9.46 -2.25 -23.71
C CYS A 59 9.10 -3.31 -22.69
N GLY A 60 9.09 -2.91 -21.43
CA GLY A 60 8.49 -3.73 -20.38
C GLY A 60 6.96 -3.77 -20.50
N ILE A 61 6.34 -4.33 -19.48
CA ILE A 61 4.89 -4.43 -19.34
C ILE A 61 4.47 -3.56 -18.15
N SER A 62 3.39 -2.79 -18.33
CA SER A 62 2.82 -1.96 -17.27
C SER A 62 2.27 -2.83 -16.16
N GLY A 63 2.28 -2.31 -14.93
CA GLY A 63 1.52 -2.91 -13.86
C GLY A 63 0.02 -2.87 -14.15
N ARG A 64 -0.74 -3.64 -13.39
CA ARG A 64 -2.21 -3.66 -13.41
C ARG A 64 -2.74 -3.93 -12.00
N PHE A 65 -4.06 -4.03 -11.87
CA PHE A 65 -4.69 -4.33 -10.60
C PHE A 65 -4.12 -5.63 -10.01
N GLY A 66 -3.60 -5.58 -8.79
CA GLY A 66 -3.02 -6.73 -8.10
C GLY A 66 -1.67 -7.25 -8.62
N ILE A 67 -1.17 -6.79 -9.78
CA ILE A 67 -0.04 -7.41 -10.48
C ILE A 67 0.99 -6.35 -10.90
N GLY A 68 2.25 -6.59 -10.53
CA GLY A 68 3.39 -5.79 -10.97
C GLY A 68 3.68 -5.94 -12.46
N GLY A 69 4.23 -4.89 -13.07
CA GLY A 69 4.71 -4.91 -14.45
C GLY A 69 5.90 -5.86 -14.61
N SER A 70 6.16 -6.31 -15.83
CA SER A 70 7.23 -7.28 -16.12
C SER A 70 8.30 -6.68 -17.02
N GLY A 71 9.56 -6.99 -16.74
CA GLY A 71 10.69 -6.69 -17.63
C GLY A 71 10.92 -7.75 -18.72
N ASN A 72 9.96 -8.66 -18.95
CA ASN A 72 10.10 -9.86 -19.77
C ASN A 72 10.71 -9.59 -21.16
N ASN A 73 11.90 -10.16 -21.38
CA ASN A 73 12.51 -10.35 -22.69
C ASN A 73 13.10 -11.77 -22.72
N GLU A 74 12.94 -12.45 -23.87
CA GLU A 74 13.27 -13.87 -24.08
C GLU A 74 14.73 -14.23 -23.73
N LYS A 75 15.65 -13.26 -23.75
CA LYS A 75 17.08 -13.48 -23.54
C LYS A 75 17.62 -12.91 -22.23
N ASP A 76 16.96 -11.90 -21.68
CA ASP A 76 17.43 -11.17 -20.49
C ASP A 76 16.23 -10.52 -19.79
N HIS A 77 15.95 -10.95 -18.56
CA HIS A 77 14.79 -10.45 -17.82
C HIS A 77 15.17 -9.17 -17.10
N GLY A 78 14.59 -8.06 -17.56
CA GLY A 78 14.75 -6.79 -16.89
C GLY A 78 13.94 -6.70 -15.58
N PRO A 79 14.11 -5.60 -14.84
CA PRO A 79 13.39 -5.33 -13.62
C PRO A 79 11.87 -5.35 -13.78
N SER A 80 11.20 -5.96 -12.80
CA SER A 80 9.74 -6.06 -12.73
C SER A 80 9.20 -5.15 -11.64
N GLY A 81 8.03 -4.56 -11.90
CA GLY A 81 7.37 -3.64 -10.98
C GLY A 81 6.87 -4.33 -9.72
N GLY A 82 6.82 -3.57 -8.63
CA GLY A 82 6.29 -4.06 -7.37
C GLY A 82 4.79 -4.34 -7.47
N GLY A 83 4.33 -5.41 -6.82
CA GLY A 83 2.89 -5.68 -6.66
C GLY A 83 2.22 -4.68 -5.72
N GLY A 84 0.89 -4.69 -5.66
CA GLY A 84 0.11 -3.79 -4.81
C GLY A 84 -1.35 -3.81 -5.19
N TYR A 85 -2.11 -2.83 -4.71
CA TYR A 85 -3.48 -2.57 -5.17
C TYR A 85 -3.49 -2.34 -6.68
N TYR A 86 -2.59 -1.48 -7.15
CA TYR A 86 -2.07 -1.51 -8.50
C TYR A 86 -0.55 -1.68 -8.47
N GLY A 87 -0.03 -2.57 -9.32
CA GLY A 87 1.41 -2.77 -9.44
C GLY A 87 2.11 -1.63 -10.18
N GLY A 88 3.41 -1.46 -9.93
CA GLY A 88 4.28 -0.54 -10.66
C GLY A 88 4.67 -1.05 -12.05
N GLY A 89 5.26 -0.20 -12.89
CA GLY A 89 5.70 -0.57 -14.24
C GLY A 89 7.04 -1.31 -14.26
N GLY A 90 7.19 -2.27 -15.19
CA GLY A 90 8.45 -2.97 -15.44
C GLY A 90 9.29 -2.34 -16.56
N VAL A 91 10.55 -2.75 -16.69
CA VAL A 91 11.46 -2.33 -17.77
C VAL A 91 12.30 -3.51 -18.23
N ILE A 92 12.58 -3.58 -19.52
CA ILE A 92 13.44 -4.63 -20.09
C ILE A 92 14.93 -4.31 -19.86
N TRP A 93 15.79 -5.33 -19.92
CA TRP A 93 17.24 -5.20 -19.76
C TRP A 93 17.61 -4.49 -18.44
N ALA A 94 18.75 -3.78 -18.42
CA ALA A 94 19.22 -3.07 -17.24
C ALA A 94 18.38 -1.84 -16.93
N GLY A 95 17.97 -1.71 -15.67
CA GLY A 95 17.33 -0.52 -15.19
C GLY A 95 16.66 -0.68 -13.82
N SER A 96 15.53 -0.02 -13.61
CA SER A 96 14.73 -0.10 -12.39
C SER A 96 13.26 0.07 -12.68
N ALA A 97 12.46 -0.69 -11.94
CA ALA A 97 11.01 -0.73 -12.04
C ALA A 97 10.34 0.09 -10.93
N GLY A 98 9.07 0.42 -11.11
CA GLY A 98 8.29 1.22 -10.16
C GLY A 98 7.69 0.37 -9.05
N GLY A 99 7.42 0.98 -7.90
CA GLY A 99 6.71 0.36 -6.79
C GLY A 99 5.20 0.28 -7.01
N GLY A 100 4.53 -0.62 -6.30
CA GLY A 100 3.06 -0.68 -6.28
C GLY A 100 2.43 0.35 -5.34
N SER A 101 1.11 0.52 -5.43
CA SER A 101 0.30 1.28 -4.47
C SER A 101 -0.29 0.40 -3.37
N SER A 102 -0.35 0.91 -2.14
CA SER A 102 -1.04 0.26 -1.02
C SER A 102 -2.53 0.60 -1.01
N PHE A 103 -3.32 -0.23 -0.33
CA PHE A 103 -4.74 0.03 -0.10
C PHE A 103 -5.17 -0.37 1.30
N ILE A 104 -5.84 0.54 2.02
CA ILE A 104 -6.46 0.26 3.32
C ILE A 104 -7.90 0.74 3.25
N SER A 105 -8.85 -0.18 3.41
CA SER A 105 -10.27 0.17 3.47
C SER A 105 -10.51 1.14 4.64
N GLY A 106 -11.09 2.30 4.37
CA GLY A 106 -11.32 3.38 5.33
C GLY A 106 -10.23 4.46 5.37
N TYR A 107 -9.08 4.26 4.71
CA TYR A 107 -7.99 5.23 4.70
C TYR A 107 -8.21 6.33 3.66
N GLU A 108 -8.01 7.59 4.04
CA GLU A 108 -8.22 8.73 3.15
C GLU A 108 -7.33 8.66 1.89
N GLY A 109 -7.92 8.96 0.73
CA GLY A 109 -7.24 8.89 -0.56
C GLY A 109 -7.23 7.51 -1.21
N CYS A 110 -7.58 6.43 -0.51
CA CYS A 110 -7.81 5.14 -1.15
C CYS A 110 -9.09 5.14 -2.00
N ASP A 111 -9.08 4.39 -3.11
CA ASP A 111 -10.24 4.23 -3.98
C ASP A 111 -10.62 2.76 -4.11
N ALA A 112 -11.65 2.35 -3.38
CA ALA A 112 -12.16 0.99 -3.41
C ALA A 112 -12.89 0.70 -4.73
N ILE A 113 -13.10 -0.58 -4.98
CA ILE A 113 -13.82 -1.06 -6.16
C ILE A 113 -15.20 -1.59 -5.79
N TYR A 114 -16.12 -1.61 -6.75
CA TYR A 114 -17.39 -2.31 -6.61
C TYR A 114 -17.20 -3.83 -6.69
N GLU A 115 -18.06 -4.57 -5.99
CA GLU A 115 -18.06 -6.05 -5.95
C GLU A 115 -18.19 -6.70 -7.33
N ASN A 116 -18.83 -6.02 -8.28
CA ASN A 116 -19.01 -6.50 -9.66
C ASN A 116 -17.78 -6.29 -10.56
N SER A 117 -16.65 -5.84 -10.01
CA SER A 117 -15.39 -5.70 -10.75
C SER A 117 -14.83 -7.08 -11.13
N THR A 118 -14.11 -7.12 -12.25
CA THR A 118 -13.45 -8.32 -12.77
C THR A 118 -11.99 -8.01 -13.10
N GLU A 119 -11.16 -9.02 -13.33
CA GLU A 119 -9.75 -8.84 -13.70
C GLU A 119 -9.57 -7.88 -14.90
N ASN A 120 -10.48 -7.92 -15.87
CA ASN A 120 -10.41 -7.11 -17.10
C ASN A 120 -11.20 -5.80 -17.01
N HIS A 121 -11.96 -5.58 -15.94
CA HIS A 121 -12.79 -4.39 -15.80
C HIS A 121 -13.01 -4.05 -14.33
N ILE A 122 -12.29 -3.02 -13.87
CA ILE A 122 -12.31 -2.54 -12.50
C ILE A 122 -13.19 -1.29 -12.42
N TYR A 123 -14.24 -1.33 -11.60
CA TYR A 123 -15.12 -0.18 -11.37
C TYR A 123 -14.77 0.49 -10.05
N HIS A 124 -14.16 1.67 -10.12
CA HIS A 124 -13.82 2.47 -8.95
C HIS A 124 -15.03 3.15 -8.35
N THR A 125 -15.04 3.26 -7.02
CA THR A 125 -16.14 3.88 -6.25
C THR A 125 -15.90 5.36 -5.97
N GLY A 126 -14.66 5.84 -6.12
CA GLY A 126 -14.22 7.16 -5.66
C GLY A 126 -14.22 7.29 -4.13
N ARG A 127 -14.28 6.18 -3.39
CA ARG A 127 -14.41 6.14 -1.93
C ARG A 127 -13.50 5.07 -1.34
N PRO A 128 -12.99 5.24 -0.11
CA PRO A 128 -12.06 4.28 0.47
C PRO A 128 -12.74 3.04 1.09
N LEU A 129 -14.03 2.82 0.88
CA LEU A 129 -14.79 1.79 1.59
C LEU A 129 -14.93 0.52 0.75
N HIS A 130 -14.25 -0.55 1.16
CA HIS A 130 -14.36 -1.85 0.50
C HIS A 130 -15.78 -2.40 0.55
N TYR A 131 -16.25 -3.02 -0.54
CA TYR A 131 -17.63 -3.52 -0.69
C TYR A 131 -18.05 -4.57 0.36
N SER A 132 -17.09 -5.17 1.08
CA SER A 132 -17.38 -6.06 2.23
C SER A 132 -18.00 -5.33 3.43
N GLY A 133 -18.04 -3.99 3.43
CA GLY A 133 -18.50 -3.18 4.56
C GLY A 133 -17.52 -3.12 5.73
N LYS A 134 -16.35 -3.77 5.62
CA LYS A 134 -15.30 -3.77 6.64
C LYS A 134 -14.23 -2.72 6.32
N TYR A 135 -13.87 -1.92 7.30
CA TYR A 135 -12.87 -0.87 7.16
C TYR A 135 -12.11 -0.67 8.48
N PHE A 136 -10.95 -0.03 8.38
CA PHE A 136 -10.13 0.36 9.51
C PHE A 136 -10.45 1.80 9.88
N THR A 137 -10.39 2.10 11.18
CA THR A 137 -10.32 3.48 11.69
C THR A 137 -8.90 3.72 12.19
N ASP A 138 -8.46 4.99 12.17
CA ASP A 138 -7.16 5.41 12.72
C ASP A 138 -5.95 4.67 12.12
N ALA A 139 -6.08 4.27 10.85
CA ALA A 139 -5.02 3.58 10.13
C ALA A 139 -3.89 4.54 9.76
N ILE A 140 -2.66 4.04 9.79
CA ILE A 140 -1.47 4.74 9.32
C ILE A 140 -0.88 3.94 8.17
N MET A 141 -0.61 4.62 7.06
CA MET A 141 0.10 4.07 5.90
C MET A 141 1.50 4.69 5.87
N ILE A 142 2.53 3.86 5.96
CA ILE A 142 3.95 4.29 5.95
C ILE A 142 4.60 3.71 4.70
N ASP A 143 5.30 4.54 3.94
CA ASP A 143 6.02 4.10 2.74
C ASP A 143 7.42 3.54 3.05
N GLY A 144 8.03 2.93 2.04
CA GLY A 144 9.38 2.36 2.16
C GLY A 144 10.50 3.37 2.39
N GLN A 145 10.25 4.67 2.25
CA GLN A 145 11.23 5.75 2.47
C GLN A 145 11.12 6.38 3.86
N SER A 146 10.07 6.02 4.59
CA SER A 146 9.75 6.55 5.90
C SER A 146 10.15 5.57 7.00
N SER A 147 10.39 6.10 8.19
CA SER A 147 10.74 5.29 9.36
C SER A 147 9.56 4.46 9.84
N MET A 148 9.74 3.14 9.92
CA MET A 148 8.74 2.17 10.39
C MET A 148 9.32 1.23 11.45
N PRO A 149 8.50 0.62 12.32
CA PRO A 149 8.99 -0.36 13.29
C PRO A 149 9.59 -1.60 12.61
N SER A 150 10.73 -2.08 13.12
CA SER A 150 11.35 -3.33 12.67
C SER A 150 10.47 -4.55 12.98
N THR A 151 10.75 -5.68 12.31
CA THR A 151 10.07 -6.97 12.50
C THR A 151 9.97 -7.44 13.96
N ASP A 152 10.98 -7.13 14.77
CA ASP A 152 11.06 -7.49 16.18
C ASP A 152 10.45 -6.45 17.14
N LEU A 153 9.94 -5.33 16.60
CA LEU A 153 9.36 -4.20 17.32
C LEU A 153 10.31 -3.51 18.32
N LYS A 154 11.63 -3.74 18.24
CA LYS A 154 12.61 -3.15 19.17
C LYS A 154 13.25 -1.89 18.65
N ARG A 155 13.19 -1.64 17.33
CA ARG A 155 13.86 -0.54 16.65
C ARG A 155 12.96 0.00 15.55
N TYR A 156 13.43 1.07 14.91
CA TYR A 156 12.86 1.58 13.67
C TYR A 156 13.86 1.37 12.54
N GLU A 157 13.34 1.17 11.33
CA GLU A 157 14.09 1.00 10.09
C GLU A 157 13.47 1.86 8.97
N ILE A 158 14.23 2.11 7.90
CA ILE A 158 13.74 2.73 6.67
C ILE A 158 13.84 1.66 5.59
N GLY A 159 12.69 1.26 5.06
CA GLY A 159 12.58 0.04 4.25
C GLY A 159 12.91 -1.23 5.04
N HIS A 160 12.79 -2.38 4.38
CA HIS A 160 13.12 -3.67 4.98
C HIS A 160 14.09 -4.43 4.08
N THR A 161 15.20 -4.92 4.65
CA THR A 161 16.14 -5.80 3.95
C THR A 161 15.81 -7.26 4.28
N GLY A 162 15.51 -8.05 3.26
CA GLY A 162 15.14 -9.46 3.41
C GLY A 162 13.74 -9.74 2.88
N ASP A 163 13.12 -10.79 3.40
CA ASP A 163 11.79 -11.20 2.99
C ASP A 163 10.70 -10.28 3.58
N GLY A 164 9.63 -10.05 2.82
CA GLY A 164 8.46 -9.33 3.34
C GLY A 164 7.80 -10.09 4.50
N TYR A 165 7.29 -9.37 5.49
CA TYR A 165 6.65 -9.94 6.66
C TYR A 165 5.29 -9.30 6.95
N ALA A 166 4.43 -10.03 7.65
CA ALA A 166 3.20 -9.51 8.21
C ALA A 166 3.23 -9.71 9.73
N LEU A 167 3.04 -8.63 10.49
CA LEU A 167 2.96 -8.66 11.94
C LEU A 167 1.51 -8.38 12.37
N ILE A 168 0.90 -9.36 13.05
CA ILE A 168 -0.46 -9.26 13.56
C ILE A 168 -0.41 -9.36 15.08
N THR A 169 -0.75 -8.25 15.75
CA THR A 169 -0.85 -8.22 17.21
C THR A 169 -2.30 -8.08 17.61
N TYR A 170 -2.77 -9.00 18.46
CA TYR A 170 -4.06 -8.85 19.09
C TYR A 170 -3.96 -7.84 20.22
N ILE A 171 -4.57 -6.67 20.03
CA ILE A 171 -4.75 -5.70 21.11
C ILE A 171 -5.98 -6.16 21.88
N GLY A 172 -5.77 -6.96 22.92
CA GLY A 172 -6.83 -7.44 23.79
C GLY A 172 -7.66 -6.27 24.31
N SER A 173 -8.98 -6.39 24.18
CA SER A 173 -9.89 -5.38 24.68
C SER A 173 -9.83 -5.35 26.21
N ASN A 174 -9.13 -4.37 26.79
CA ASN A 174 -9.62 -3.76 28.02
C ASN A 174 -10.89 -2.99 27.65
N LEU A 175 -11.98 -3.73 27.38
CA LEU A 175 -13.33 -3.19 27.30
C LEU A 175 -13.64 -2.62 28.68
N ILE A 176 -13.27 -1.37 28.93
CA ILE A 176 -13.99 -0.57 29.91
C ILE A 176 -15.38 -0.40 29.30
N TYR A 177 -16.30 -1.29 29.67
CA TYR A 177 -17.71 -1.10 29.38
C TYR A 177 -18.11 0.26 29.95
N SER A 178 -18.25 1.28 29.10
CA SER A 178 -18.79 2.58 29.49
C SER A 178 -20.20 2.46 30.09
N CYS A 179 -20.87 1.32 29.87
CA CYS A 179 -22.14 0.96 30.51
C CYS A 179 -22.02 0.67 32.02
N LEU A 180 -20.85 0.28 32.54
CA LEU A 180 -20.65 0.04 33.98
C LEU A 180 -20.32 1.32 34.76
N ILE A 181 -19.89 2.38 34.07
CA ILE A 181 -19.61 3.68 34.73
C ILE A 181 -20.91 4.45 35.01
N ASN A 182 -22.00 4.15 34.31
CA ASN A 182 -23.25 4.88 34.47
C ASN A 182 -24.17 4.33 35.58
N THR A 183 -24.08 3.05 35.96
CA THR A 183 -24.98 2.50 37.01
C THR A 183 -24.66 3.03 38.40
N TYR A 184 -23.38 3.20 38.75
CA TYR A 184 -22.99 3.75 40.04
C TYR A 184 -23.34 5.24 40.18
N PHE A 185 -23.15 6.04 39.14
CA PHE A 185 -23.53 7.45 39.14
C PHE A 185 -25.06 7.64 39.11
N LEU A 186 -25.81 6.81 38.38
CA LEU A 186 -27.28 6.86 38.38
C LEU A 186 -27.86 6.48 39.75
N ASN A 187 -27.30 5.47 40.43
CA ASN A 187 -27.74 5.07 41.76
C ASN A 187 -27.45 6.15 42.81
N TYR A 188 -26.30 6.84 42.72
CA TYR A 188 -25.98 7.97 43.62
C TYR A 188 -26.87 9.19 43.35
N PHE A 189 -27.21 9.45 42.09
CA PHE A 189 -28.17 10.50 41.70
C PHE A 189 -29.58 10.16 42.23
N LEU A 190 -30.04 8.92 42.11
CA LEU A 190 -31.35 8.51 42.62
C LEU A 190 -31.41 8.53 44.15
N LEU A 191 -30.36 8.08 44.86
CA LEU A 191 -30.30 8.12 46.32
C LEU A 191 -30.24 9.55 46.86
N SER A 192 -29.44 10.44 46.27
CA SER A 192 -29.35 11.84 46.72
C SER A 192 -30.64 12.64 46.48
N ASN A 193 -31.39 12.32 45.41
CA ASN A 193 -32.67 12.97 45.12
C ASN A 193 -33.87 12.34 45.87
N PHE A 194 -33.76 11.11 46.38
CA PHE A 194 -34.81 10.50 47.20
C PHE A 194 -34.98 11.21 48.56
N TYR A 195 -33.88 11.73 49.13
CA TYR A 195 -33.93 12.48 50.40
C TYR A 195 -34.50 13.90 50.24
N ILE A 196 -34.47 14.47 49.04
CA ILE A 196 -35.00 15.83 48.77
C ILE A 196 -36.52 15.82 48.57
N LEU A 197 -37.11 14.68 48.21
CA LEU A 197 -38.56 14.51 48.00
C LEU A 197 -39.34 14.14 49.28
N ILE A 198 -38.65 13.84 50.39
CA ILE A 198 -39.28 13.39 51.66
C ILE A 198 -39.09 14.44 52.79
N SER A 199 -38.42 15.57 52.52
CA SER A 199 -38.33 16.76 53.39
C SER A 199 -39.33 17.83 53.00
#